data_AF-A0A0C1IZM1-F1
#
_entry.id   AF-A0A0C1IZM1-F1
#
_cell.length_a   1.000
_cell.length_b   1.000
_cell.length_c   1.000
_cell.angle_alpha   90.00
_cell.angle_beta   90.00
_cell.angle_gamma   90.00
#
_symmetry.space_group_name_H-M   'P 1'
#
loop_
_entity.id
_entity.type
_entity.pdbx_description
1 polymer ?
#
loop_
_entity_poly.entity_id
_entity_poly.type
_entity_poly.pdbx_seq_one_letter_code
_entity_poly.pdbx_strand_id
1 'polypeptide(L)'
;MIVRKTLSLKSMYEFAGHHIWWLTTWMSLVTIVYYCTGCKLILFPWLPLSLVGTAVAFYVGFKNNQSYGRLWEARRLWDEITGQSRQLAVMVKNYRSEEAVNQDEGKSIRQQIIFRHIAYIYQLRIQLLEPAIWEHVSLHNVWRTGRHNRQRRARLIDMFKAELDEIANRNYLPAAEQLNIQGHSNIAVQLLERQSQMVQHLLDIKAINPIQQSNIQGAINDLHSVQAKVERIKGTPFPRKYASFSFLFVCIFVFLLPFGIIAEFNKIGGAAIWLSIPVGVIVSWVYLVLEMIGDYSENPFEGLHNDTPMLSICRSIEIDLLGITGEINIPKPIQPKEFVLF
;
A
#
# COMPACT_ATOMS: atom_id res chain seq x y z
N MET A 1 -5.89 -2.48 3.58
CA MET A 1 -6.93 -1.45 3.38
C MET A 1 -8.00 -1.46 4.46
N ILE A 2 -8.25 -0.33 5.12
CA ILE A 2 -9.36 -0.15 6.07
C ILE A 2 -10.69 -0.09 5.30
N VAL A 3 -11.68 -0.87 5.71
CA VAL A 3 -13.01 -0.98 5.05
C VAL A 3 -14.11 -0.24 5.83
N ARG A 4 -13.84 0.13 7.10
CA ARG A 4 -14.81 0.84 7.93
C ARG A 4 -15.12 2.24 7.38
N LYS A 5 -16.41 2.60 7.30
CA LYS A 5 -16.86 3.94 6.85
C LYS A 5 -16.37 5.08 7.75
N THR A 6 -16.23 4.84 9.05
CA THR A 6 -15.78 5.83 10.04
C THR A 6 -14.66 5.27 10.90
N LEU A 7 -13.59 6.05 11.09
CA LEU A 7 -12.53 5.67 12.02
C LEU A 7 -13.02 5.84 13.47
N SER A 8 -12.69 4.89 14.34
CA SER A 8 -12.97 5.04 15.77
C SER A 8 -11.96 5.99 16.41
N LEU A 9 -12.35 6.68 17.49
CA LEU A 9 -11.44 7.53 18.27
C LEU A 9 -10.20 6.75 18.74
N LYS A 10 -10.35 5.46 19.10
CA LYS A 10 -9.24 4.57 19.43
C LYS A 10 -8.26 4.42 18.27
N SER A 11 -8.76 4.17 17.06
CA SER A 11 -7.91 4.04 15.86
C SER A 11 -7.21 5.35 15.49
N MET A 12 -7.89 6.49 15.61
CA MET A 12 -7.28 7.81 15.43
C MET A 12 -6.18 8.08 16.47
N TYR A 13 -6.40 7.68 17.72
CA TYR A 13 -5.42 7.80 18.79
C TYR A 13 -4.21 6.87 18.60
N GLU A 14 -4.42 5.63 18.16
CA GLU A 14 -3.33 4.71 17.84
C GLU A 14 -2.47 5.23 16.69
N PHE A 15 -3.07 5.91 15.70
CA PHE A 15 -2.33 6.47 14.58
C PHE A 15 -1.54 7.73 14.96
N ALA A 16 -2.19 8.75 15.54
CA ALA A 16 -1.59 10.07 15.77
C ALA A 16 -1.79 10.63 17.19
N GLY A 17 -2.47 9.91 18.08
CA GLY A 17 -2.81 10.39 19.43
C GLY A 17 -1.61 10.58 20.34
N HIS A 18 -0.54 9.81 20.15
CA HIS A 18 0.70 10.00 20.91
C HIS A 18 1.33 11.39 20.69
N HIS A 19 1.05 12.04 19.56
CA HIS A 19 1.52 13.40 19.33
C HIS A 19 0.83 14.45 20.20
N ILE A 20 -0.39 14.19 20.67
CA ILE A 20 -1.12 15.12 21.55
C ILE A 20 -0.31 15.38 22.84
N TRP A 21 0.35 14.37 23.40
CA TRP A 21 1.10 14.51 24.66
C TRP A 21 2.25 15.51 24.58
N TRP A 22 3.12 15.38 23.58
CA TRP A 22 4.25 16.30 23.44
C TRP A 22 3.80 17.68 22.97
N LEU A 23 2.75 17.75 22.13
CA LEU A 23 2.13 19.01 21.72
C LEU A 23 1.55 19.77 22.91
N THR A 24 0.81 19.08 23.78
CA THR A 24 0.28 19.68 25.02
C THR A 24 1.43 20.13 25.91
N THR A 25 2.46 19.31 26.07
CA THR A 25 3.64 19.69 26.87
C THR A 25 4.31 20.95 26.32
N TRP A 26 4.52 21.03 25.01
CA TRP A 26 5.14 22.19 24.35
C TRP A 26 4.26 23.44 24.48
N MET A 27 2.98 23.33 24.12
CA MET A 27 2.03 24.44 24.25
C MET A 27 1.92 24.95 25.69
N SER A 28 1.79 24.04 26.67
CA SER A 28 1.75 24.40 28.09
C SER A 28 3.04 25.08 28.54
N LEU A 29 4.20 24.58 28.13
CA LEU A 29 5.50 25.18 28.46
C LEU A 29 5.57 26.63 27.98
N VAL A 30 5.26 26.89 26.70
CA VAL A 30 5.33 28.24 26.15
C VAL A 30 4.30 29.17 26.82
N THR A 31 3.06 28.70 27.03
CA THR A 31 2.01 29.48 27.68
C THR A 31 2.37 29.84 29.14
N ILE A 32 2.92 28.89 29.90
CA ILE A 32 3.34 29.12 31.30
C ILE A 32 4.53 30.09 31.36
N VAL A 33 5.54 29.90 30.50
CA VAL A 33 6.70 30.81 30.44
C VAL A 33 6.24 32.23 30.13
N TYR A 34 5.35 32.42 29.15
CA TYR A 34 4.79 33.72 28.84
C TYR A 34 4.02 34.33 30.03
N TYR A 35 3.15 33.54 30.67
CA TYR A 35 2.34 33.99 31.81
C TYR A 35 3.21 34.43 33.01
N CYS A 36 4.27 33.68 33.34
CA CYS A 36 5.15 33.98 34.47
C CYS A 36 6.15 35.12 34.20
N THR A 37 6.69 35.22 32.99
CA THR A 37 7.75 36.20 32.68
C THR A 37 7.20 37.52 32.15
N GLY A 38 5.99 37.52 31.58
CA GLY A 38 5.44 38.67 30.86
C GLY A 38 6.27 39.10 29.64
N CYS A 39 7.22 38.27 29.18
CA CYS A 39 8.15 38.61 28.12
C CYS A 39 7.44 38.73 26.76
N LYS A 40 7.12 39.97 26.37
CA LYS A 40 6.52 40.29 25.06
C LYS A 40 7.47 40.03 23.88
N LEU A 41 8.77 39.92 24.12
CA LEU A 41 9.79 39.55 23.12
C LEU A 41 9.58 38.15 22.52
N ILE A 42 8.80 37.31 23.20
CA ILE A 42 8.49 35.94 22.78
C ILE A 42 7.28 35.91 21.82
N LEU A 43 6.53 37.01 21.70
CA LEU A 43 5.32 37.07 20.87
C LEU A 43 5.67 37.30 19.41
N PHE A 44 5.24 36.36 18.56
CA PHE A 44 5.38 36.48 17.11
C PHE A 44 4.11 37.12 16.53
N PRO A 45 4.20 38.07 15.57
CA PRO A 45 3.01 38.63 14.94
C PRO A 45 2.15 37.53 14.29
N TRP A 46 0.84 37.56 14.56
CA TRP A 46 -0.08 36.53 14.07
C TRP A 46 -0.16 36.45 12.54
N LEU A 47 -0.15 37.60 11.87
CA LEU A 47 -0.30 37.71 10.41
C LEU A 47 0.77 36.91 9.64
N PRO A 48 2.08 37.10 9.90
CA PRO A 48 3.12 36.24 9.33
C PRO A 48 2.94 34.75 9.64
N LEU A 49 2.54 34.40 10.86
CA LEU A 49 2.35 33.00 11.24
C LEU A 49 1.17 32.34 10.51
N SER A 50 0.05 33.05 10.37
CA SER A 50 -1.12 32.55 9.63
C SER A 50 -0.82 32.42 8.13
N LEU A 51 -0.01 33.31 7.57
CA LEU A 51 0.48 33.20 6.19
C LEU A 51 1.37 31.96 6.00
N VAL A 52 2.30 31.72 6.92
CA VAL A 52 3.14 30.51 6.93
C VAL A 52 2.28 29.26 7.06
N GLY A 53 1.34 29.23 8.00
CA GLY A 53 0.42 28.10 8.18
C GLY A 53 -0.38 27.81 6.92
N THR A 54 -0.93 28.85 6.29
CA THR A 54 -1.65 28.71 5.01
C THR A 54 -0.76 28.13 3.92
N ALA A 55 0.47 28.64 3.75
CA ALA A 55 1.42 28.11 2.78
C ALA A 55 1.78 26.64 3.05
N VAL A 56 2.00 26.28 4.32
CA VAL A 56 2.27 24.90 4.74
C VAL A 56 1.07 24.00 4.44
N ALA A 57 -0.16 24.44 4.73
CA ALA A 57 -1.37 23.68 4.46
C ALA A 57 -1.54 23.39 2.96
N PHE A 58 -1.30 24.38 2.10
CA PHE A 58 -1.30 24.18 0.66
C PHE A 58 -0.21 23.20 0.22
N TYR A 59 1.02 23.37 0.70
CA TYR A 59 2.13 22.50 0.34
C TYR A 59 1.86 21.03 0.74
N VAL A 60 1.44 20.79 1.99
CA VAL A 60 1.05 19.45 2.48
C VAL A 60 -0.14 18.92 1.68
N GLY A 61 -1.13 19.76 1.36
CA GLY A 61 -2.28 19.37 0.53
C GLY A 61 -1.86 18.88 -0.85
N PHE A 62 -0.96 19.60 -1.54
CA PHE A 62 -0.41 19.17 -2.83
C PHE A 62 0.38 17.88 -2.70
N LYS A 63 1.22 17.74 -1.66
CA LYS A 63 1.97 16.50 -1.38
C LYS A 63 1.00 15.34 -1.21
N ASN A 64 0.00 15.48 -0.34
CA ASN A 64 -0.97 14.44 -0.04
C ASN A 64 -1.76 14.00 -1.28
N ASN A 65 -2.09 14.93 -2.18
CA ASN A 65 -2.73 14.58 -3.45
C ASN A 65 -1.83 13.72 -4.33
N GLN A 66 -0.52 14.01 -4.39
CA GLN A 66 0.44 13.19 -5.14
C GLN A 66 0.66 11.82 -4.47
N SER A 67 0.77 11.79 -3.14
CA SER A 67 0.89 10.56 -2.34
C SER A 67 -0.33 9.65 -2.56
N TYR A 68 -1.53 10.21 -2.46
CA TYR A 68 -2.78 9.50 -2.78
C TYR A 68 -2.81 9.02 -4.23
N GLY A 69 -2.33 9.83 -5.17
CA GLY A 69 -2.19 9.45 -6.58
C GLY A 69 -1.38 8.16 -6.78
N ARG A 70 -0.28 7.99 -6.03
CA ARG A 70 0.55 6.77 -6.06
C ARG A 70 -0.21 5.54 -5.52
N LEU A 71 -0.92 5.70 -4.39
CA LEU A 71 -1.76 4.63 -3.83
C LEU A 71 -2.89 4.24 -4.80
N TRP A 72 -3.52 5.22 -5.43
CA TRP A 72 -4.57 5.02 -6.41
C TRP A 72 -4.04 4.34 -7.68
N GLU A 73 -2.87 4.75 -8.19
CA GLU A 73 -2.20 4.10 -9.32
C GLU A 73 -1.89 2.64 -9.03
N ALA A 74 -1.32 2.33 -7.86
CA ALA A 74 -1.07 0.96 -7.43
C ALA A 74 -2.34 0.11 -7.44
N ARG A 75 -3.46 0.65 -6.96
CA ARG A 75 -4.76 -0.05 -6.99
C ARG A 75 -5.24 -0.29 -8.43
N ARG A 76 -5.18 0.72 -9.30
CA ARG A 76 -5.58 0.58 -10.71
C ARG A 76 -4.76 -0.48 -11.45
N LEU A 77 -3.46 -0.56 -11.18
CA LEU A 77 -2.60 -1.59 -11.77
C LEU A 77 -2.98 -2.99 -11.29
N TRP A 78 -3.34 -3.16 -10.02
CA TRP A 78 -3.88 -4.44 -9.54
C TRP A 78 -5.25 -4.80 -10.14
N ASP A 79 -6.10 -3.80 -10.40
CA ASP A 79 -7.34 -4.00 -11.16
C ASP A 79 -7.05 -4.42 -12.61
N GLU A 80 -6.02 -3.83 -13.25
CA GLU A 80 -5.54 -4.22 -14.60
C GLU A 80 -5.02 -5.66 -14.61
N ILE A 81 -4.21 -6.06 -13.61
CA ILE A 81 -3.76 -7.45 -13.42
C ILE A 81 -4.97 -8.39 -13.30
N THR A 82 -6.00 -8.00 -12.55
CA THR A 82 -7.23 -8.79 -12.39
C THR A 82 -7.92 -9.02 -13.74
N GLY A 83 -8.09 -7.96 -14.53
CA GLY A 83 -8.68 -8.04 -15.87
C GLY A 83 -7.88 -8.95 -16.80
N GLN A 84 -6.57 -8.73 -16.89
CA GLN A 84 -5.68 -9.51 -17.76
C GLN A 84 -5.61 -10.99 -17.35
N SER A 85 -5.63 -11.28 -16.05
CA SER A 85 -5.67 -12.65 -15.52
C SER A 85 -6.93 -13.40 -15.97
N ARG A 86 -8.10 -12.73 -15.90
CA ARG A 86 -9.37 -13.32 -16.35
C ARG A 86 -9.39 -13.54 -17.86
N GLN A 87 -8.90 -12.57 -18.63
CA GLN A 87 -8.82 -12.67 -20.09
C GLN A 87 -7.92 -13.85 -20.50
N LEU A 88 -6.73 -13.95 -19.90
CA LEU A 88 -5.82 -15.07 -20.11
C LEU A 88 -6.52 -16.40 -19.81
N ALA A 89 -7.21 -16.50 -18.68
CA ALA A 89 -7.90 -17.73 -18.27
C ALA A 89 -9.00 -18.16 -19.25
N VAL A 90 -9.80 -17.21 -19.75
CA VAL A 90 -10.83 -17.46 -20.76
C VAL A 90 -10.22 -17.96 -22.07
N MET A 91 -9.14 -17.33 -22.54
CA MET A 91 -8.45 -17.75 -23.76
C MET A 91 -7.85 -19.15 -23.61
N VAL A 92 -7.12 -19.39 -22.53
CA VAL A 92 -6.50 -20.68 -22.21
C VAL A 92 -7.54 -21.80 -22.08
N LYS A 93 -8.73 -21.52 -21.54
CA LYS A 93 -9.80 -22.53 -21.46
C LYS A 93 -10.43 -22.85 -22.82
N ASN A 94 -10.73 -21.82 -23.60
CA ASN A 94 -11.68 -21.94 -24.72
C ASN A 94 -11.02 -22.05 -26.10
N TYR A 95 -9.81 -21.51 -26.30
CA TYR A 95 -9.14 -21.58 -27.60
C TYR A 95 -8.76 -23.01 -27.93
N ARG A 96 -9.30 -23.55 -29.02
CA ARG A 96 -9.05 -24.91 -29.48
C ARG A 96 -8.76 -24.90 -30.98
N SER A 97 -7.91 -25.82 -31.41
CA SER A 97 -7.67 -26.11 -32.82
C SER A 97 -8.44 -27.36 -33.25
N GLU A 98 -8.92 -27.39 -34.49
CA GLU A 98 -9.56 -28.57 -35.09
C GLU A 98 -8.55 -29.68 -35.37
N GLU A 99 -7.26 -29.33 -35.51
CA GLU A 99 -6.16 -30.28 -35.75
C GLU A 99 -5.59 -30.91 -34.46
N ALA A 100 -6.27 -30.76 -33.32
CA ALA A 100 -5.75 -31.22 -32.04
C ALA A 100 -5.59 -32.75 -32.01
N VAL A 101 -4.34 -33.21 -31.90
CA VAL A 101 -3.98 -34.64 -31.95
C VAL A 101 -4.26 -35.32 -30.60
N ASN A 102 -4.03 -34.62 -29.47
CA ASN A 102 -4.18 -35.16 -28.12
C ASN A 102 -4.96 -34.20 -27.20
N GLN A 103 -6.25 -34.48 -26.98
CA GLN A 103 -7.13 -33.61 -26.18
C GLN A 103 -6.82 -33.66 -24.67
N ASP A 104 -6.37 -34.81 -24.16
CA ASP A 104 -6.10 -35.00 -22.73
C ASP A 104 -4.81 -34.27 -22.30
N GLU A 105 -3.77 -34.34 -23.13
CA GLU A 105 -2.53 -33.61 -22.91
C GLU A 105 -2.75 -32.09 -22.97
N GLY A 106 -3.50 -31.62 -23.98
CA GLY A 106 -3.88 -30.21 -24.08
C GLY A 106 -4.68 -29.71 -22.86
N LYS A 107 -5.54 -30.55 -22.28
CA LYS A 107 -6.27 -30.22 -21.05
C LYS A 107 -5.34 -30.08 -19.84
N SER A 108 -4.38 -31.00 -19.68
CA SER A 108 -3.39 -30.94 -18.59
C SER A 108 -2.52 -29.68 -18.68
N ILE A 109 -2.02 -29.34 -19.87
CA ILE A 109 -1.18 -28.16 -20.09
C ILE A 109 -1.97 -26.87 -19.75
N ARG A 110 -3.23 -26.78 -20.17
CA ARG A 110 -4.09 -25.62 -19.84
C ARG A 110 -4.29 -25.47 -18.33
N GLN A 111 -4.52 -26.56 -17.61
CA GLN A 111 -4.66 -26.53 -16.15
C GLN A 111 -3.37 -26.04 -15.48
N GLN A 112 -2.21 -26.53 -15.94
CA GLN A 112 -0.91 -26.09 -15.45
C GLN A 112 -0.64 -24.60 -15.72
N ILE A 113 -1.05 -24.07 -16.88
CA ILE A 113 -0.96 -22.63 -17.20
C ILE A 113 -1.75 -21.80 -16.18
N ILE A 114 -2.97 -22.22 -15.83
CA ILE A 114 -3.83 -21.51 -14.88
C ILE A 114 -3.26 -21.59 -13.45
N PHE A 115 -2.83 -22.76 -13.01
CA PHE A 115 -2.24 -22.91 -11.68
C PHE A 115 -0.94 -22.12 -11.55
N ARG A 116 -0.07 -22.14 -12.58
CA ARG A 116 1.12 -21.27 -12.60
C ARG A 116 0.75 -19.80 -12.58
N HIS A 117 -0.33 -19.39 -13.26
CA HIS A 117 -0.80 -18.02 -13.20
C HIS A 117 -1.18 -17.59 -11.77
N ILE A 118 -1.90 -18.45 -11.06
CA ILE A 118 -2.27 -18.21 -9.66
C ILE A 118 -1.00 -18.09 -8.80
N ALA A 119 -0.02 -18.97 -9.01
CA ALA A 119 1.26 -18.89 -8.32
C ALA A 119 2.02 -17.60 -8.65
N TYR A 120 2.00 -17.15 -9.91
CA TYR A 120 2.58 -15.87 -10.34
C TYR A 120 1.97 -14.68 -9.58
N ILE A 121 0.64 -14.62 -9.48
CA ILE A 121 -0.08 -13.55 -8.78
C ILE A 121 0.34 -13.48 -7.30
N TYR A 122 0.41 -14.62 -6.63
CA TYR A 122 0.87 -14.69 -5.24
C TYR A 122 2.35 -14.38 -5.09
N GLN A 123 3.19 -14.82 -6.01
CA GLN A 123 4.62 -14.53 -6.02
C GLN A 123 4.89 -13.03 -6.19
N LEU A 124 4.19 -12.38 -7.12
CA LEU A 124 4.26 -10.93 -7.33
C LEU A 124 3.88 -10.18 -6.07
N ARG A 125 2.80 -10.60 -5.39
CA ARG A 125 2.43 -10.06 -4.07
C ARG A 125 3.56 -10.18 -3.05
N ILE A 126 4.21 -11.35 -2.95
CA ILE A 126 5.30 -11.58 -1.99
C ILE A 126 6.48 -10.64 -2.30
N GLN A 127 6.87 -10.51 -3.57
CA GLN A 127 7.94 -9.61 -3.99
C GLN A 127 7.62 -8.14 -3.67
N LEU A 128 6.39 -7.68 -3.96
CA LEU A 128 6.00 -6.30 -3.63
C LEU A 128 5.93 -6.03 -2.13
N LEU A 129 5.68 -7.07 -1.31
CA LEU A 129 5.69 -6.97 0.15
C LEU A 129 7.09 -6.93 0.76
N GLU A 130 8.15 -7.19 0.01
CA GLU A 130 9.52 -7.11 0.53
C GLU A 130 9.84 -5.68 0.97
N PRO A 131 10.22 -5.45 2.24
CA PRO A 131 10.45 -4.10 2.73
C PRO A 131 11.61 -3.39 2.00
N ALA A 132 11.34 -2.25 1.37
CA ALA A 132 12.39 -1.40 0.82
C ALA A 132 13.06 -0.59 1.94
N ILE A 133 14.32 -0.17 1.74
CA ILE A 133 15.14 0.49 2.78
C ILE A 133 14.48 1.78 3.32
N TRP A 134 13.68 2.44 2.48
CA TRP A 134 13.05 3.72 2.77
C TRP A 134 11.60 3.64 3.26
N GLU A 135 11.04 2.43 3.37
CA GLU A 135 9.68 2.20 3.88
C GLU A 135 9.66 2.28 5.40
N HIS A 136 8.49 2.60 5.96
CA HIS A 136 8.37 2.87 7.39
C HIS A 136 8.76 1.65 8.23
N VAL A 137 8.47 0.44 7.74
CA VAL A 137 8.84 -0.83 8.36
C VAL A 137 10.35 -1.07 8.42
N SER A 138 11.15 -0.43 7.58
CA SER A 138 12.61 -0.63 7.50
C SER A 138 13.40 0.35 8.37
N LEU A 139 12.77 1.41 8.88
CA LEU A 139 13.44 2.44 9.67
C LEU A 139 13.88 1.89 11.05
N HIS A 140 15.18 1.82 11.31
CA HIS A 140 15.71 1.28 12.57
C HIS A 140 15.95 2.37 13.65
N ASN A 141 16.34 3.59 13.24
CA ASN A 141 16.93 4.59 14.15
C ASN A 141 16.09 5.88 14.34
N VAL A 142 14.98 6.03 13.62
CA VAL A 142 14.13 7.24 13.70
C VAL A 142 13.01 6.97 14.71
N TRP A 143 13.10 7.57 15.90
CA TRP A 143 11.98 7.67 16.87
C TRP A 143 11.24 6.36 17.24
N ARG A 144 11.88 5.20 17.15
CA ARG A 144 11.27 3.85 17.37
C ARG A 144 10.09 3.53 16.44
N THR A 145 9.79 4.35 15.44
CA THR A 145 8.61 4.21 14.57
C THR A 145 8.66 2.96 13.71
N GLY A 146 9.82 2.57 13.18
CA GLY A 146 9.90 1.35 12.38
C GLY A 146 9.78 0.06 13.19
N ARG A 147 10.19 0.02 14.47
CA ARG A 147 9.87 -1.14 15.34
C ARG A 147 8.36 -1.27 15.53
N HIS A 148 7.67 -0.15 15.72
CA HIS A 148 6.22 -0.12 15.85
C HIS A 148 5.53 -0.58 14.56
N ASN A 149 5.96 -0.10 13.39
CA ASN A 149 5.39 -0.51 12.11
C ASN A 149 5.68 -1.98 11.77
N ARG A 150 6.86 -2.52 12.10
CA ARG A 150 7.13 -3.97 11.98
C ARG A 150 6.20 -4.81 12.84
N GLN A 151 5.92 -4.37 14.07
CA GLN A 151 4.95 -5.05 14.94
C GLN A 151 3.53 -4.99 14.37
N ARG A 152 3.11 -3.84 13.84
CA ARG A 152 1.80 -3.70 13.16
C ARG A 152 1.68 -4.62 11.95
N ARG A 153 2.70 -4.67 11.09
CA ARG A 153 2.78 -5.59 9.96
C ARG A 153 2.72 -7.05 10.41
N ALA A 154 3.49 -7.43 11.43
CA ALA A 154 3.49 -8.79 11.97
C ALA A 154 2.12 -9.20 12.53
N ARG A 155 1.44 -8.32 13.27
CA ARG A 155 0.07 -8.56 13.75
C ARG A 155 -0.91 -8.75 12.60
N LEU A 156 -0.82 -7.92 11.57
CA LEU A 156 -1.70 -8.06 10.40
C LEU A 156 -1.47 -9.39 9.67
N ILE A 157 -0.21 -9.81 9.51
CA ILE A 157 0.12 -11.12 8.93
C ILE A 157 -0.44 -12.25 9.79
N ASP A 158 -0.28 -12.17 11.12
CA ASP A 158 -0.79 -13.17 12.06
C ASP A 158 -2.32 -13.29 12.02
N MET A 159 -3.04 -12.16 11.89
CA MET A 159 -4.50 -12.14 11.72
C MET A 159 -4.97 -12.93 10.50
N PHE A 160 -4.19 -12.97 9.41
CA PHE A 160 -4.52 -13.67 8.17
C PHE A 160 -3.70 -14.96 7.98
N LYS A 161 -3.07 -15.47 9.04
CA LYS A 161 -2.19 -16.64 8.97
C LYS A 161 -2.89 -17.88 8.43
N ALA A 162 -4.12 -18.15 8.88
CA ALA A 162 -4.89 -19.31 8.42
C ALA A 162 -5.12 -19.29 6.89
N GLU A 163 -5.43 -18.13 6.33
CA GLU A 163 -5.61 -17.95 4.88
C GLU A 163 -4.29 -18.06 4.12
N LEU A 164 -3.19 -17.55 4.69
CA LEU A 164 -1.86 -17.68 4.10
C LEU A 164 -1.39 -19.14 4.10
N ASP A 165 -1.64 -19.88 5.19
CA ASP A 165 -1.34 -21.30 5.30
C ASP A 165 -2.21 -22.12 4.33
N GLU A 166 -3.49 -21.76 4.14
CA GLU A 166 -4.35 -22.36 3.11
C GLU A 166 -3.74 -22.21 1.70
N ILE A 167 -3.26 -21.02 1.35
CA ILE A 167 -2.65 -20.73 0.05
C ILE A 167 -1.37 -21.56 -0.13
N ALA A 168 -0.52 -21.62 0.89
CA ALA A 168 0.69 -22.42 0.87
C ALA A 168 0.39 -23.91 0.64
N ASN A 169 -0.68 -24.43 1.25
CA ASN A 169 -1.07 -25.84 1.14
C ASN A 169 -1.69 -26.22 -0.21
N ARG A 170 -2.22 -25.25 -0.98
CA ARG A 170 -2.84 -25.51 -2.29
C ARG A 170 -1.85 -25.91 -3.38
N ASN A 171 -0.54 -25.65 -3.19
CA ASN A 171 0.55 -26.13 -4.04
C ASN A 171 0.29 -25.98 -5.56
N TYR A 172 0.08 -24.75 -6.01
CA TYR A 172 -0.17 -24.43 -7.43
C TYR A 172 1.02 -24.66 -8.38
N LEU A 173 2.22 -24.91 -7.85
CA LEU A 173 3.41 -25.22 -8.62
C LEU A 173 3.91 -26.63 -8.31
N PRO A 174 4.35 -27.40 -9.31
CA PRO A 174 5.06 -28.65 -9.08
C PRO A 174 6.33 -28.43 -8.23
N ALA A 175 6.65 -29.36 -7.34
CA ALA A 175 7.81 -29.25 -6.43
C ALA A 175 9.15 -29.07 -7.18
N ALA A 176 9.32 -29.74 -8.32
CA ALA A 176 10.51 -29.59 -9.17
C ALA A 176 10.65 -28.18 -9.75
N GLU A 177 9.51 -27.55 -10.08
CA GLU A 177 9.46 -26.19 -10.59
C GLU A 177 9.78 -25.18 -9.48
N GLN A 178 9.29 -25.39 -8.25
CA GLN A 178 9.60 -24.54 -7.10
C GLN A 178 11.10 -24.47 -6.81
N LEU A 179 11.83 -25.60 -6.85
CA LEU A 179 13.27 -25.65 -6.62
C LEU A 179 14.08 -24.88 -7.67
N ASN A 180 13.65 -24.94 -8.93
CA ASN A 180 14.39 -24.38 -10.05
C ASN A 180 14.25 -22.84 -10.16
N ILE A 181 13.25 -22.22 -9.52
CA ILE A 181 13.05 -20.77 -9.59
C ILE A 181 13.76 -20.02 -8.45
N GLN A 182 14.19 -20.70 -7.37
CA GLN A 182 14.83 -20.08 -6.20
C GLN A 182 16.14 -19.32 -6.48
N GLY A 183 16.78 -19.53 -7.64
CA GLY A 183 18.02 -18.85 -8.03
C GLY A 183 17.86 -17.56 -8.85
N HIS A 184 16.64 -17.17 -9.21
CA HIS A 184 16.40 -16.01 -10.07
C HIS A 184 16.11 -14.74 -9.27
N SER A 185 16.61 -13.59 -9.74
CA SER A 185 16.37 -12.28 -9.11
C SER A 185 14.90 -11.86 -9.13
N ASN A 186 14.16 -12.20 -10.19
CA ASN A 186 12.74 -11.93 -10.32
C ASN A 186 11.95 -13.21 -10.65
N ILE A 187 11.45 -13.85 -9.59
CA ILE A 187 10.71 -15.12 -9.65
C ILE A 187 9.39 -14.95 -10.42
N ALA A 188 8.66 -13.84 -10.24
CA ALA A 188 7.39 -13.63 -10.94
C ALA A 188 7.57 -13.48 -12.46
N VAL A 189 8.61 -12.78 -12.93
CA VAL A 189 8.94 -12.72 -14.37
C VAL A 189 9.21 -14.12 -14.91
N GLN A 190 9.93 -14.96 -14.16
CA GLN A 190 10.23 -16.32 -14.59
C GLN A 190 9.00 -17.23 -14.67
N LEU A 191 8.00 -17.00 -13.81
CA LEU A 191 6.74 -17.72 -13.89
C LEU A 191 5.95 -17.36 -15.15
N LEU A 192 5.96 -16.09 -15.57
CA LEU A 192 5.36 -15.66 -16.84
C LEU A 192 6.12 -16.21 -18.05
N GLU A 193 7.45 -16.19 -18.03
CA GLU A 193 8.28 -16.78 -19.11
C GLU A 193 7.99 -18.27 -19.30
N ARG A 194 7.91 -19.05 -18.20
CA ARG A 194 7.51 -20.46 -18.28
C ARG A 194 6.08 -20.65 -18.77
N GLN A 195 5.20 -19.69 -18.47
CA GLN A 195 3.85 -19.70 -19.00
C GLN A 195 3.87 -19.53 -20.53
N SER A 196 4.69 -18.63 -21.06
CA SER A 196 4.93 -18.48 -22.51
C SER A 196 5.45 -19.75 -23.16
N GLN A 197 6.39 -20.46 -22.50
CA GLN A 197 6.89 -21.75 -22.99
C GLN A 197 5.78 -22.82 -23.07
N MET A 198 4.86 -22.84 -22.10
CA MET A 198 3.72 -23.77 -22.14
C MET A 198 2.68 -23.40 -23.20
N VAL A 199 2.53 -22.11 -23.47
CA VAL A 199 1.70 -21.63 -24.59
C VAL A 199 2.32 -22.02 -25.93
N GLN A 200 3.64 -21.97 -26.06
CA GLN A 200 4.34 -22.54 -27.22
C GLN A 200 4.12 -24.05 -27.33
N HIS A 201 4.21 -24.78 -26.22
CA HIS A 201 3.95 -26.22 -26.23
C HIS A 201 2.53 -26.57 -26.69
N LEU A 202 1.51 -25.78 -26.33
CA LEU A 202 0.15 -25.95 -26.87
C LEU A 202 0.09 -25.80 -28.39
N LEU A 203 0.92 -24.93 -28.98
CA LEU A 203 1.02 -24.78 -30.43
C LEU A 203 1.75 -25.98 -31.06
N ASP A 204 2.82 -26.46 -30.44
CA ASP A 204 3.63 -27.59 -30.94
C ASP A 204 2.80 -28.88 -31.02
N ILE A 205 1.91 -29.13 -30.04
CA ILE A 205 0.97 -30.26 -30.07
C ILE A 205 -0.30 -29.98 -30.89
N LYS A 206 -0.36 -28.86 -31.61
CA LYS A 206 -1.51 -28.37 -32.39
C LYS A 206 -2.81 -28.22 -31.58
N ALA A 207 -2.75 -28.04 -30.26
CA ALA A 207 -3.93 -27.81 -29.43
C ALA A 207 -4.52 -26.40 -29.62
N ILE A 208 -3.70 -25.47 -30.10
CA ILE A 208 -4.07 -24.11 -30.54
C ILE A 208 -3.42 -23.81 -31.90
N ASN A 209 -3.91 -22.79 -32.60
CA ASN A 209 -3.30 -22.31 -33.85
C ASN A 209 -2.42 -21.05 -33.62
N PRO A 210 -1.63 -20.60 -34.62
CA PRO A 210 -0.72 -19.47 -34.44
C PRO A 210 -1.41 -18.14 -34.06
N ILE A 211 -2.64 -17.90 -34.53
CA ILE A 211 -3.40 -16.69 -34.19
C ILE A 211 -3.82 -16.74 -32.71
N GLN A 212 -4.31 -17.88 -32.25
CA GLN A 212 -4.67 -18.12 -30.86
C GLN A 212 -3.46 -18.03 -29.93
N GLN A 213 -2.31 -18.57 -30.35
CA GLN A 213 -1.04 -18.46 -29.63
C GLN A 213 -0.62 -17.00 -29.47
N SER A 214 -0.66 -16.22 -30.56
CA SER A 214 -0.33 -14.78 -30.54
C SER A 214 -1.23 -14.00 -29.60
N ASN A 215 -2.53 -14.27 -29.60
CA ASN A 215 -3.50 -13.64 -28.69
C ASN A 215 -3.21 -13.96 -27.21
N ILE A 216 -2.91 -15.22 -26.90
CA ILE A 216 -2.56 -15.63 -25.51
C ILE A 216 -1.23 -14.99 -25.09
N GLN A 217 -0.22 -14.99 -25.98
CA GLN A 217 1.06 -14.35 -25.71
C GLN A 217 0.92 -12.84 -25.50
N GLY A 218 0.01 -12.19 -26.24
CA GLY A 218 -0.34 -10.78 -26.03
C GLY A 218 -0.82 -10.51 -24.61
N ALA A 219 -1.69 -11.35 -24.05
CA ALA A 219 -2.15 -11.23 -22.67
C ALA A 219 -1.00 -11.41 -21.65
N ILE A 220 -0.05 -12.32 -21.91
CA ILE A 220 1.15 -12.49 -21.07
C ILE A 220 2.07 -11.26 -21.15
N ASN A 221 2.24 -10.69 -22.34
CA ASN A 221 3.02 -9.46 -22.53
C ASN A 221 2.41 -8.27 -21.78
N ASP A 222 1.07 -8.15 -21.78
CA ASP A 222 0.37 -7.13 -20.99
C ASP A 222 0.61 -7.33 -19.49
N LEU A 223 0.62 -8.58 -19.01
CA LEU A 223 0.96 -8.88 -17.61
C LEU A 223 2.39 -8.47 -17.26
N HIS A 224 3.38 -8.73 -18.13
CA HIS A 224 4.75 -8.22 -17.94
C HIS A 224 4.80 -6.69 -17.86
N SER A 225 4.05 -6.01 -18.74
CA SER A 225 3.97 -4.54 -18.75
C SER A 225 3.42 -4.00 -17.42
N VAL A 226 2.34 -4.60 -16.91
CA VAL A 226 1.74 -4.18 -15.63
C VAL A 226 2.64 -4.53 -14.44
N GLN A 227 3.29 -5.70 -14.46
CA GLN A 227 4.28 -6.08 -13.46
C GLN A 227 5.41 -5.04 -13.36
N ALA A 228 5.99 -4.62 -14.49
CA ALA A 228 7.03 -3.60 -14.50
C ALA A 228 6.54 -2.26 -13.92
N LYS A 229 5.27 -1.88 -14.14
CA LYS A 229 4.67 -0.67 -13.56
C LYS A 229 4.55 -0.77 -12.03
N VAL A 230 4.08 -1.90 -11.47
CA VAL A 230 3.98 -2.06 -10.01
C VAL A 230 5.36 -2.15 -9.34
N GLU A 231 6.32 -2.81 -9.99
CA GLU A 231 7.72 -2.84 -9.55
C GLU A 231 8.34 -1.45 -9.56
N ARG A 232 8.04 -0.61 -10.57
CA ARG A 232 8.47 0.79 -10.60
C ARG A 232 7.89 1.58 -9.43
N ILE A 233 6.60 1.42 -9.10
CA ILE A 233 6.00 2.07 -7.92
C ILE A 233 6.73 1.66 -6.65
N LYS A 234 7.01 0.35 -6.49
CA LYS A 234 7.72 -0.19 -5.34
C LYS A 234 9.17 0.29 -5.27
N GLY A 235 9.91 0.24 -6.38
CA GLY A 235 11.33 0.52 -6.46
C GLY A 235 11.69 2.01 -6.59
N THR A 236 10.72 2.88 -6.90
CA THR A 236 10.93 4.32 -7.04
C THR A 236 10.15 5.07 -5.96
N PRO A 237 10.79 5.59 -4.90
CA PRO A 237 10.11 6.34 -3.86
C PRO A 237 9.64 7.72 -4.34
N PHE A 238 8.67 8.30 -3.64
CA PHE A 238 8.29 9.70 -3.81
C PHE A 238 9.53 10.59 -3.64
N PRO A 239 9.69 11.66 -4.44
CA PRO A 239 10.84 12.56 -4.36
C PRO A 239 11.16 13.00 -2.93
N ARG A 240 12.28 12.50 -2.40
CA ARG A 240 12.62 12.62 -0.97
C ARG A 240 12.79 14.06 -0.49
N LYS A 241 13.22 14.96 -1.37
CA LYS A 241 13.28 16.39 -1.07
C LYS A 241 11.89 16.94 -0.76
N TYR A 242 10.88 16.62 -1.56
CA TYR A 242 9.52 17.10 -1.34
C TYR A 242 8.96 16.62 -0.01
N ALA A 243 9.09 15.33 0.30
CA ALA A 243 8.66 14.76 1.58
C ALA A 243 9.41 15.38 2.76
N SER A 244 10.74 15.48 2.68
CA SER A 244 11.57 16.00 3.79
C SER A 244 11.28 17.48 4.08
N PHE A 245 11.13 18.31 3.05
CA PHE A 245 10.78 19.72 3.22
C PHE A 245 9.35 19.89 3.71
N SER A 246 8.40 19.04 3.30
CA SER A 246 7.03 19.04 3.87
C SER A 246 7.06 18.86 5.37
N PHE A 247 7.72 17.79 5.82
CA PHE A 247 7.87 17.49 7.24
C PHE A 247 8.56 18.63 7.99
N LEU A 248 9.66 19.17 7.44
CA LEU A 248 10.37 20.30 8.03
C LEU A 248 9.48 21.54 8.18
N PHE A 249 8.70 21.89 7.16
CA PHE A 249 7.82 23.06 7.20
C PHE A 249 6.68 22.88 8.21
N VAL A 250 6.11 21.68 8.31
CA VAL A 250 5.12 21.35 9.34
C VAL A 250 5.74 21.46 10.73
N CYS A 251 6.95 20.93 10.94
CA CYS A 251 7.66 21.06 12.21
C CYS A 251 7.88 22.54 12.56
N ILE A 252 8.45 23.33 11.65
CA ILE A 252 8.69 24.76 11.87
C ILE A 252 7.39 25.48 12.26
N PHE A 253 6.30 25.25 11.53
CA PHE A 253 5.00 25.86 11.83
C PHE A 253 4.48 25.44 13.20
N VAL A 254 4.48 24.13 13.52
CA VAL A 254 4.00 23.60 14.80
C VAL A 254 4.80 24.14 15.98
N PHE A 255 6.12 24.27 15.84
CA PHE A 255 6.96 24.84 16.90
C PHE A 255 6.76 26.35 17.06
N LEU A 256 6.47 27.08 15.98
CA LEU A 256 6.20 28.52 16.01
C LEU A 256 4.77 28.87 16.46
N LEU A 257 3.82 27.95 16.31
CA LEU A 257 2.40 28.17 16.57
C LEU A 257 2.07 28.76 17.96
N PRO A 258 2.63 28.26 19.08
CA PRO A 258 2.29 28.78 20.40
C PRO A 258 2.57 30.29 20.52
N PHE A 259 3.67 30.77 19.94
CA PHE A 259 4.12 32.16 20.06
C PHE A 259 3.18 33.17 19.40
N GLY A 260 2.46 32.76 18.36
CA GLY A 260 1.44 33.62 17.73
C GLY A 260 0.06 33.46 18.35
N ILE A 261 -0.36 32.22 18.69
CA ILE A 261 -1.68 31.98 19.31
C ILE A 261 -1.78 32.70 20.66
N ILE A 262 -0.74 32.64 21.49
CA ILE A 262 -0.73 33.30 22.81
C ILE A 262 -0.94 34.81 22.66
N ALA A 263 -0.38 35.44 21.62
CA ALA A 263 -0.54 36.87 21.36
C ALA A 263 -2.02 37.25 21.16
N GLU A 264 -2.77 36.44 20.42
CA GLU A 264 -4.19 36.68 20.14
C GLU A 264 -5.06 36.45 21.38
N PHE A 265 -4.84 35.35 22.12
CA PHE A 265 -5.59 35.10 23.35
C PHE A 265 -5.27 36.08 24.48
N ASN A 266 -4.05 36.64 24.50
CA ASN A 266 -3.68 37.69 25.44
C ASN A 266 -4.42 39.02 25.18
N LYS A 267 -4.77 39.34 23.92
CA LYS A 267 -5.57 40.54 23.60
C LYS A 267 -6.97 40.50 24.17
N ILE A 268 -7.55 39.30 24.31
CA ILE A 268 -8.88 39.07 24.88
C ILE A 268 -8.86 39.32 26.41
N GLY A 269 -7.72 39.10 27.06
CA GLY A 269 -7.52 39.35 28.48
C GLY A 269 -8.10 38.25 29.41
N GLY A 270 -7.84 38.40 30.70
CA GLY A 270 -8.32 37.47 31.74
C GLY A 270 -7.76 36.05 31.60
N ALA A 271 -8.62 35.05 31.84
CA ALA A 271 -8.23 33.64 31.77
C ALA A 271 -8.12 33.07 30.34
N ALA A 272 -8.41 33.88 29.30
CA ALA A 272 -8.41 33.43 27.91
C ALA A 272 -7.04 32.92 27.42
N ILE A 273 -5.94 33.36 28.05
CA ILE A 273 -4.58 32.89 27.74
C ILE A 273 -4.47 31.36 27.87
N TRP A 274 -5.16 30.75 28.83
CA TRP A 274 -5.13 29.29 29.02
C TRP A 274 -5.81 28.52 27.89
N LEU A 275 -6.74 29.14 27.15
CA LEU A 275 -7.36 28.54 25.96
C LEU A 275 -6.38 28.41 24.79
N SER A 276 -5.25 29.12 24.80
CA SER A 276 -4.19 28.94 23.81
C SER A 276 -3.69 27.50 23.74
N ILE A 277 -3.66 26.80 24.88
CA ILE A 277 -3.16 25.42 24.99
C ILE A 277 -4.04 24.44 24.20
N PRO A 278 -5.34 24.22 24.53
CA PRO A 278 -6.15 23.27 23.80
C PRO A 278 -6.32 23.64 22.32
N VAL A 279 -6.45 24.93 22.00
CA VAL A 279 -6.58 25.38 20.61
C VAL A 279 -5.30 25.12 19.81
N GLY A 280 -4.14 25.49 20.34
CA GLY A 280 -2.86 25.24 19.68
C GLY A 280 -2.56 23.76 19.52
N VAL A 281 -2.86 22.94 20.54
CA VAL A 281 -2.72 21.48 20.44
C VAL A 281 -3.56 20.92 19.29
N ILE A 282 -4.83 21.32 19.18
CA ILE A 282 -5.72 20.85 18.11
C ILE A 282 -5.18 21.26 16.74
N VAL A 283 -4.82 22.53 16.56
CA VAL A 283 -4.30 23.04 15.28
C VAL A 283 -3.00 22.31 14.91
N SER A 284 -2.04 22.22 15.81
CA SER A 284 -0.79 21.49 15.56
C SER A 284 -1.03 20.02 15.24
N TRP A 285 -1.94 19.37 15.96
CA TRP A 285 -2.28 17.97 15.75
C TRP A 285 -2.89 17.74 14.35
N VAL A 286 -3.75 18.65 13.87
CA VAL A 286 -4.30 18.59 12.51
C VAL A 286 -3.20 18.63 11.46
N TYR A 287 -2.23 19.55 11.56
CA TYR A 287 -1.12 19.62 10.59
C TYR A 287 -0.24 18.37 10.60
N LEU A 288 0.05 17.81 11.79
CA LEU A 288 0.80 16.54 11.88
C LEU A 288 0.03 15.38 11.28
N VAL A 289 -1.27 15.26 11.56
CA VAL A 289 -2.12 14.22 10.98
C VAL A 289 -2.15 14.33 9.46
N LEU A 290 -2.27 15.54 8.91
CA LEU A 290 -2.21 15.76 7.47
C LEU A 290 -0.87 15.30 6.88
N GLU A 291 0.25 15.65 7.50
CA GLU A 291 1.58 15.23 7.06
C GLU A 291 1.75 13.70 7.07
N MET A 292 1.29 13.05 8.14
CA MET A 292 1.33 11.59 8.31
C MET A 292 0.43 10.85 7.31
N ILE A 293 -0.78 11.34 7.04
CA ILE A 293 -1.67 10.72 6.06
C ILE A 293 -1.00 10.68 4.68
N GLY A 294 -0.34 11.78 4.28
CA GLY A 294 0.46 11.83 3.07
C GLY A 294 1.57 10.79 3.07
N ASP A 295 2.42 10.82 4.10
CA ASP A 295 3.61 9.96 4.23
C ASP A 295 3.25 8.46 4.14
N TYR A 296 2.24 8.01 4.89
CA TYR A 296 1.78 6.61 4.83
C TYR A 296 1.07 6.25 3.51
N SER A 297 0.51 7.21 2.78
CA SER A 297 -0.12 6.94 1.47
C SER A 297 0.91 6.82 0.34
N GLU A 298 2.17 7.23 0.56
CA GLU A 298 3.22 7.16 -0.45
C GLU A 298 3.69 5.73 -0.75
N ASN A 299 3.48 4.77 0.16
CA ASN A 299 3.99 3.41 0.04
C ASN A 299 2.83 2.39 0.07
N PRO A 300 2.34 1.93 -1.10
CA PRO A 300 1.12 1.12 -1.17
C PRO A 300 1.33 -0.37 -0.89
N PHE A 301 2.56 -0.82 -0.61
CA PHE A 301 2.94 -2.24 -0.55
C PHE A 301 3.80 -2.62 0.69
N GLU A 302 3.66 -1.91 1.82
CA GLU A 302 4.40 -2.22 3.05
C GLU A 302 3.80 -3.40 3.84
N GLY A 303 2.54 -3.72 3.60
CA GLY A 303 1.76 -4.66 4.41
C GLY A 303 1.19 -4.01 5.66
N LEU A 304 0.80 -2.74 5.59
CA LEU A 304 0.09 -2.01 6.63
C LEU A 304 -1.41 -1.89 6.31
N HIS A 305 -2.19 -1.44 7.30
CA HIS A 305 -3.65 -1.34 7.21
C HIS A 305 -4.13 -0.41 6.07
N ASN A 306 -3.30 0.53 5.65
CA ASN A 306 -3.63 1.60 4.71
C ASN A 306 -3.38 1.19 3.25
N ASP A 307 -2.67 0.07 3.07
CA ASP A 307 -2.08 -0.35 1.81
C ASP A 307 -3.13 -1.03 0.92
N THR A 308 -2.74 -1.24 -0.35
CA THR A 308 -3.53 -2.01 -1.31
C THR A 308 -3.76 -3.42 -0.77
N PRO A 309 -5.01 -3.92 -0.73
CA PRO A 309 -5.35 -5.21 -0.14
C PRO A 309 -4.99 -6.36 -1.09
N MET A 310 -3.70 -6.56 -1.31
CA MET A 310 -3.18 -7.48 -2.31
C MET A 310 -3.63 -8.92 -2.03
N LEU A 311 -3.74 -9.36 -0.77
CA LEU A 311 -4.17 -10.73 -0.46
C LEU A 311 -5.60 -10.98 -0.94
N SER A 312 -6.52 -10.05 -0.67
CA SER A 312 -7.90 -10.12 -1.11
C SER A 312 -8.05 -10.06 -2.63
N ILE A 313 -7.25 -9.23 -3.31
CA ILE A 313 -7.23 -9.15 -4.78
C ILE A 313 -6.72 -10.47 -5.36
N CYS A 314 -5.59 -10.99 -4.86
CA CYS A 314 -5.03 -12.27 -5.30
C CYS A 314 -6.04 -13.42 -5.11
N ARG A 315 -6.70 -13.51 -3.95
CA ARG A 315 -7.75 -14.50 -3.68
C ARG A 315 -8.94 -14.36 -4.62
N SER A 316 -9.33 -13.14 -4.98
CA SER A 316 -10.42 -12.91 -5.93
C SER A 316 -10.04 -13.43 -7.33
N ILE A 317 -8.81 -13.13 -7.79
CA ILE A 317 -8.28 -13.67 -9.04
C ILE A 317 -8.23 -15.20 -9.01
N GLU A 318 -7.73 -15.79 -7.92
CA GLU A 318 -7.69 -17.25 -7.71
C GLU A 318 -9.09 -17.88 -7.83
N ILE A 319 -10.09 -17.31 -7.15
CA ILE A 319 -11.48 -17.79 -7.21
C ILE A 319 -12.02 -17.74 -8.64
N ASP A 320 -11.83 -16.63 -9.32
CA ASP A 320 -12.32 -16.45 -10.70
C ASP A 320 -11.66 -17.45 -11.66
N LEU A 321 -10.35 -17.64 -11.54
CA LEU A 321 -9.60 -18.56 -12.40
C LEU A 321 -10.01 -20.01 -12.19
N LEU A 322 -10.15 -20.44 -10.94
CA LEU A 322 -10.63 -21.79 -10.60
C LEU A 322 -12.09 -22.01 -11.05
N GLY A 323 -12.93 -20.99 -10.90
CA GLY A 323 -14.31 -21.00 -11.38
C GLY A 323 -14.38 -21.09 -12.90
N ILE A 324 -13.52 -20.37 -13.62
CA ILE A 324 -13.39 -20.47 -15.08
C ILE A 324 -12.98 -21.90 -15.45
N THR A 325 -11.98 -22.52 -14.81
CA THR A 325 -11.56 -23.88 -15.16
C THR A 325 -12.54 -24.99 -14.73
N GLY A 326 -13.53 -24.67 -13.91
CA GLY A 326 -14.52 -25.63 -13.41
C GLY A 326 -13.99 -26.50 -12.27
N GLU A 327 -13.01 -26.01 -11.51
CA GLU A 327 -12.48 -26.67 -10.33
C GLU A 327 -13.53 -26.70 -9.20
N ILE A 328 -13.59 -27.81 -8.46
CA ILE A 328 -14.59 -27.99 -7.39
C ILE A 328 -14.09 -27.33 -6.09
N ASN A 329 -12.78 -27.38 -5.83
CA ASN A 329 -12.18 -26.87 -4.60
C ASN A 329 -11.81 -25.38 -4.73
N ILE A 330 -12.82 -24.53 -4.72
CA ILE A 330 -12.67 -23.07 -4.79
C ILE A 330 -12.56 -22.49 -3.37
N PRO A 331 -11.53 -21.66 -3.08
CA PRO A 331 -11.38 -21.06 -1.77
C PRO A 331 -12.45 -19.98 -1.51
N LYS A 332 -12.67 -19.63 -0.24
CA LYS A 332 -13.59 -18.54 0.11
C LYS A 332 -12.93 -17.16 -0.10
N PRO A 333 -13.71 -16.11 -0.43
CA PRO A 333 -13.20 -14.75 -0.49
C PRO A 333 -12.64 -14.31 0.87
N ILE A 334 -11.53 -13.57 0.86
CA ILE A 334 -10.96 -12.97 2.08
C ILE A 334 -11.96 -11.98 2.66
N GLN A 335 -12.37 -12.21 3.90
CA GLN A 335 -13.23 -11.29 4.64
C GLN A 335 -12.40 -10.29 5.45
N PRO A 336 -12.89 -9.04 5.63
CA PRO A 336 -12.22 -8.09 6.52
C PRO A 336 -12.14 -8.64 7.96
N LYS A 337 -10.95 -8.58 8.56
CA LYS A 337 -10.73 -8.88 9.99
C LYS A 337 -10.38 -7.60 10.71
N GLU A 338 -11.04 -7.32 11.84
CA GLU A 338 -10.91 -6.04 12.56
C GLU A 338 -11.06 -4.81 11.64
N PHE A 339 -11.99 -4.89 10.69
CA PHE A 339 -12.25 -3.87 9.66
C PHE A 339 -11.14 -3.62 8.64
N VAL A 340 -10.17 -4.51 8.55
CA VAL A 340 -9.03 -4.41 7.63
C VAL A 340 -9.11 -5.56 6.65
N LEU A 341 -8.97 -5.22 5.37
CA LEU A 341 -8.80 -6.16 4.27
C LEU A 341 -7.31 -6.17 3.88
N PHE A 342 -6.71 -7.36 3.83
CA PHE A 342 -5.29 -7.52 3.56
C PHE A 342 -4.99 -7.77 2.08
#